data_AF-A0A2M7SUK1-F1
#
_entry.id   AF-A0A2M7SUK1-F1
#
_cell.length_a   1.000
_cell.length_b   1.000
_cell.length_c   1.000
_cell.angle_alpha   90.00
_cell.angle_beta   90.00
_cell.angle_gamma   90.00
#
_symmetry.space_group_name_H-M   'P 1'
#
loop_
_entity.id
_entity.type
_entity.pdbx_description
1 polymer ?
#
loop_
_entity_poly.entity_id
_entity_poly.type
_entity_poly.pdbx_seq_one_letter_code
_entity_poly.pdbx_strand_id
1 'polypeptide(L)'
;MDSVKDEMTDEDEGVEEETPVAEEEAEEEAVAVIPEEVKPEPEIGLEEHEIIDDSTRMYLHEIGRVKLLKAAEEKKLASLIEQGRYLVKFEDTYFNKHGRYPSEVDTVLYLLSRLFRAYPIVKVVGKHVGLDYSGSVIKTITNPKFRVAIDDEIDAELAEAVAQETGKRASAVENIVELSLSSSLLPPQSLSVIGKKATLRGIKALLSDKKFISRLKPYAGQFGAYFDRVRKEAERA
;
A
#
# COMPACT_ATOMS: atom_id res chain seq x y z
N MET A 1 -48.90 -57.00 -3.39
CA MET A 1 -48.50 -58.03 -4.36
C MET A 1 -47.08 -57.73 -4.76
N ASP A 2 -46.23 -58.74 -4.61
CA ASP A 2 -44.86 -58.87 -5.14
C ASP A 2 -43.75 -58.00 -4.54
N SER A 3 -42.54 -58.47 -4.30
CA SER A 3 -41.95 -59.81 -4.15
C SER A 3 -40.51 -59.62 -3.66
N VAL A 4 -40.08 -60.55 -2.81
CA VAL A 4 -38.76 -60.93 -2.27
C VAL A 4 -37.51 -60.66 -3.14
N LYS A 5 -36.38 -60.29 -2.49
CA LYS A 5 -34.96 -60.77 -2.65
C LYS A 5 -33.99 -59.62 -2.28
N ASP A 6 -32.83 -59.78 -1.66
CA ASP A 6 -32.00 -60.88 -1.14
C ASP A 6 -31.03 -60.19 -0.15
N GLU A 7 -30.92 -60.67 1.09
CA GLU A 7 -29.75 -61.39 1.67
C GLU A 7 -28.58 -60.46 2.13
N MET A 8 -28.31 -60.31 3.44
CA MET A 8 -27.54 -61.21 4.34
C MET A 8 -26.07 -61.32 3.86
N THR A 9 -24.99 -61.10 4.62
CA THR A 9 -24.69 -61.30 6.05
C THR A 9 -23.41 -60.53 6.42
N ASP A 10 -23.36 -60.04 7.66
CA ASP A 10 -22.15 -59.73 8.44
C ASP A 10 -21.40 -61.01 8.85
N GLU A 11 -20.16 -60.80 9.33
CA GLU A 11 -19.28 -61.64 10.19
C GLU A 11 -17.89 -61.86 9.58
N ASP A 12 -16.82 -62.04 10.35
CA ASP A 12 -16.08 -61.22 11.32
C ASP A 12 -14.71 -61.94 11.49
N GLU A 13 -13.71 -61.20 11.98
CA GLU A 13 -12.46 -61.61 12.62
C GLU A 13 -11.26 -62.22 11.85
N GLY A 14 -10.08 -61.65 12.17
CA GLY A 14 -8.75 -62.19 11.86
C GLY A 14 -7.57 -61.24 12.18
N VAL A 15 -7.42 -60.83 13.45
CA VAL A 15 -6.21 -60.57 14.32
C VAL A 15 -4.86 -60.24 13.62
N GLU A 16 -4.10 -59.19 13.97
CA GLU A 16 -3.03 -59.10 15.00
C GLU A 16 -2.43 -57.66 14.99
N GLU A 17 -2.34 -56.95 16.15
CA GLU A 17 -1.10 -56.62 16.92
C GLU A 17 -0.01 -55.86 16.11
N GLU A 18 0.63 -54.73 16.47
CA GLU A 18 1.00 -54.04 17.72
C GLU A 18 1.23 -52.52 17.49
N THR A 19 1.15 -51.71 18.55
CA THR A 19 1.55 -50.28 18.67
C THR A 19 3.06 -50.12 19.03
N PRO A 20 3.62 -48.92 19.32
CA PRO A 20 3.74 -47.61 18.63
C PRO A 20 5.23 -47.13 18.55
N VAL A 21 5.59 -46.11 17.74
CA VAL A 21 6.91 -45.42 17.81
C VAL A 21 6.71 -43.94 17.39
N ALA A 22 6.62 -42.97 18.31
CA ALA A 22 7.66 -42.25 19.07
C ALA A 22 8.41 -41.15 18.25
N GLU A 23 8.31 -39.92 18.76
CA GLU A 23 8.98 -38.69 18.33
C GLU A 23 10.50 -38.79 18.49
N GLU A 24 11.27 -38.27 17.54
CA GLU A 24 12.68 -37.88 17.78
C GLU A 24 12.98 -36.51 17.14
N GLU A 25 13.48 -35.62 17.99
CA GLU A 25 14.07 -34.32 17.67
C GLU A 25 15.42 -34.51 16.96
N ALA A 26 15.69 -33.72 15.92
CA ALA A 26 16.99 -33.69 15.26
C ALA A 26 17.77 -32.45 15.72
N GLU A 27 18.80 -32.71 16.53
CA GLU A 27 19.78 -31.74 17.02
C GLU A 27 20.78 -31.31 15.92
N GLU A 28 21.26 -30.07 16.04
CA GLU A 28 22.31 -29.46 15.25
C GLU A 28 23.69 -30.12 15.52
N GLU A 29 24.37 -30.59 14.48
CA GLU A 29 25.83 -30.82 14.54
C GLU A 29 26.58 -29.85 13.61
N ALA A 30 27.33 -28.96 14.25
CA ALA A 30 28.24 -28.01 13.64
C ALA A 30 29.46 -28.74 13.05
N VAL A 31 29.64 -28.66 11.72
CA VAL A 31 30.87 -29.11 11.06
C VAL A 31 31.90 -28.00 11.13
N ALA A 32 32.94 -28.20 11.96
CA ALA A 32 34.10 -27.34 12.08
C ALA A 32 34.91 -27.34 10.78
N VAL A 33 34.95 -26.20 10.08
CA VAL A 33 35.83 -25.97 8.93
C VAL A 33 37.19 -25.50 9.44
N ILE A 34 38.22 -26.28 9.14
CA ILE A 34 39.63 -26.02 9.43
C ILE A 34 40.11 -24.87 8.53
N PRO A 35 40.86 -23.87 9.01
CA PRO A 35 41.37 -22.80 8.15
C PRO A 35 42.55 -23.33 7.30
N GLU A 36 42.33 -23.43 5.99
CA GLU A 36 43.39 -23.71 5.01
C GLU A 36 44.21 -22.44 4.73
N GLU A 37 45.53 -22.58 4.80
CA GLU A 37 46.51 -21.51 4.63
C GLU A 37 46.35 -20.79 3.27
N VAL A 38 46.32 -19.46 3.33
CA VAL A 38 46.30 -18.57 2.16
C VAL A 38 47.61 -18.70 1.38
N LYS A 39 47.57 -19.32 0.19
CA LYS A 39 48.62 -19.16 -0.84
C LYS A 39 48.41 -17.84 -1.59
N PRO A 40 49.48 -17.13 -1.95
CA PRO A 40 49.37 -15.84 -2.63
C PRO A 40 48.74 -16.00 -4.02
N GLU A 41 47.90 -15.03 -4.37
CA GLU A 41 47.19 -14.88 -5.65
C GLU A 41 48.18 -14.88 -6.83
N PRO A 42 47.87 -15.52 -7.97
CA PRO A 42 48.64 -15.30 -9.18
C PRO A 42 48.37 -13.89 -9.71
N GLU A 43 49.43 -13.10 -9.88
CA GLU A 43 49.40 -11.84 -10.61
C GLU A 43 48.79 -12.07 -12.01
N ILE A 44 47.56 -11.59 -12.21
CA ILE A 44 46.89 -11.63 -13.50
C ILE A 44 47.56 -10.55 -14.36
N GLY A 45 48.29 -10.98 -15.39
CA GLY A 45 49.00 -10.11 -16.33
C GLY A 45 48.10 -9.00 -16.90
N LEU A 46 48.49 -7.76 -16.63
CA LEU A 46 47.77 -6.52 -16.92
C LEU A 46 48.10 -5.92 -18.30
N GLU A 47 48.23 -6.71 -19.38
CA GLU A 47 48.76 -6.12 -20.63
C GLU A 47 47.90 -6.31 -21.90
N GLU A 48 46.74 -6.98 -21.86
CA GLU A 48 45.85 -7.07 -23.05
C GLU A 48 44.36 -6.75 -22.80
N HIS A 49 43.96 -6.34 -21.59
CA HIS A 49 42.56 -5.98 -21.25
C HIS A 49 42.32 -4.47 -21.05
N GLU A 50 43.33 -3.61 -21.20
CA GLU A 50 43.30 -2.22 -20.71
C GLU A 50 42.30 -1.27 -21.40
N ILE A 51 41.80 -1.57 -22.61
CA ILE A 51 40.99 -0.61 -23.39
C ILE A 51 39.47 -0.87 -23.28
N ILE A 52 39.05 -2.11 -22.97
CA ILE A 52 37.62 -2.47 -22.85
C ILE A 52 37.12 -2.23 -21.41
N ASP A 53 38.02 -2.26 -20.43
CA ASP A 53 37.67 -2.21 -19.02
C ASP A 53 37.35 -0.79 -18.52
N ASP A 54 37.72 0.28 -19.23
CA ASP A 54 37.51 1.66 -18.75
C ASP A 54 36.01 2.00 -18.62
N SER A 55 35.20 1.72 -19.63
CA SER A 55 33.74 2.01 -19.59
C SER A 55 33.00 1.19 -18.53
N THR A 56 33.31 -0.09 -18.41
CA THR A 56 32.67 -1.00 -17.44
C THR A 56 33.12 -0.64 -16.03
N ARG A 57 34.41 -0.40 -15.81
CA ARG A 57 34.97 0.01 -14.53
C ARG A 57 34.50 1.40 -14.12
N MET A 58 34.41 2.35 -15.05
CA MET A 58 33.80 3.67 -14.83
C MET A 58 32.35 3.53 -14.42
N TYR A 59 31.56 2.70 -15.12
CA TYR A 59 30.16 2.45 -14.79
C TYR A 59 30.01 1.81 -13.40
N LEU A 60 30.77 0.74 -13.10
CA LEU A 60 30.74 0.07 -11.80
C LEU A 60 31.16 1.00 -10.66
N HIS A 61 32.18 1.82 -10.89
CA HIS A 61 32.60 2.83 -9.92
C HIS A 61 31.54 3.92 -9.72
N GLU A 62 30.84 4.33 -10.78
CA GLU A 62 29.76 5.33 -10.69
C GLU A 62 28.55 4.77 -9.94
N ILE A 63 28.08 3.56 -10.26
CA ILE A 63 26.95 2.94 -9.53
C ILE A 63 27.34 2.56 -8.09
N GLY A 64 28.61 2.19 -7.86
CA GLY A 64 29.12 1.83 -6.53
C GLY A 64 29.18 3.00 -5.54
N ARG A 65 29.07 4.24 -6.03
CA ARG A 65 28.96 5.45 -5.18
C ARG A 65 27.56 5.64 -4.59
N VAL A 66 26.54 5.02 -5.19
CA VAL A 66 25.14 5.16 -4.75
C VAL A 66 24.86 4.13 -3.66
N LYS A 67 24.39 4.60 -2.51
CA LYS A 67 24.01 3.70 -1.41
C LYS A 67 22.71 2.96 -1.75
N LEU A 68 22.67 1.69 -1.41
CA LEU A 68 21.44 0.90 -1.49
C LEU A 68 20.37 1.49 -0.56
N LEU A 69 19.12 1.42 -1.01
CA LEU A 69 17.97 1.84 -0.23
C LEU A 69 17.64 0.77 0.82
N LYS A 70 17.13 1.23 1.96
CA LYS A 70 16.45 0.37 2.93
C LYS A 70 14.98 0.22 2.55
N ALA A 71 14.33 -0.86 2.98
CA ALA A 71 12.90 -1.09 2.73
C ALA A 71 12.00 0.11 3.10
N ALA A 72 12.30 0.80 4.21
CA ALA A 72 11.56 1.99 4.61
C ALA A 72 11.76 3.19 3.65
N GLU A 73 12.93 3.31 3.04
CA GLU A 73 13.25 4.35 2.06
C GLU A 73 12.58 4.04 0.73
N GLU A 74 12.67 2.80 0.25
CA GLU A 74 11.98 2.32 -0.96
C GLU A 74 10.48 2.58 -0.89
N LYS A 75 9.86 2.22 0.23
CA LYS A 75 8.43 2.48 0.45
C LYS A 75 8.08 3.96 0.42
N LYS A 76 8.91 4.80 1.04
CA LYS A 76 8.71 6.24 1.02
C LYS A 76 8.82 6.80 -0.39
N LEU A 77 9.83 6.38 -1.15
CA LEU A 77 10.02 6.78 -2.55
C LEU A 77 8.84 6.34 -3.42
N ALA A 78 8.43 5.07 -3.30
CA ALA A 78 7.27 4.53 -3.99
C ALA A 78 5.98 5.33 -3.70
N SER A 79 5.74 5.69 -2.43
CA SER A 79 4.58 6.50 -2.06
C SER A 79 4.63 7.90 -2.67
N LEU A 80 5.81 8.54 -2.73
CA LEU A 80 5.97 9.85 -3.38
C LEU A 80 5.69 9.77 -4.88
N ILE A 81 6.27 8.78 -5.57
CA ILE A 81 6.05 8.54 -7.00
C ILE A 81 4.55 8.31 -7.26
N GLU A 82 3.89 7.47 -6.46
CA GLU A 82 2.48 7.15 -6.63
C GLU A 82 1.57 8.37 -6.41
N GLN A 83 1.86 9.18 -5.38
CA GLN A 83 1.15 10.44 -5.12
C GLN A 83 1.26 11.41 -6.31
N GLY A 84 2.47 11.58 -6.86
CA GLY A 84 2.69 12.40 -8.05
C GLY A 84 1.92 11.87 -9.27
N ARG A 85 2.02 10.57 -9.55
CA ARG A 85 1.29 9.92 -10.64
C ARG A 85 -0.23 10.04 -10.49
N TYR A 86 -0.74 9.95 -9.26
CA TYR A 86 -2.16 10.10 -8.98
C TYR A 86 -2.66 11.51 -9.30
N LEU A 87 -1.89 12.54 -8.94
CA LEU A 87 -2.21 13.94 -9.29
C LEU A 87 -2.24 14.14 -10.81
N VAL A 88 -1.21 13.69 -11.53
CA VAL A 88 -1.14 13.80 -12.99
C VAL A 88 -2.32 13.07 -13.64
N LYS A 89 -2.61 11.83 -13.23
CA LYS A 89 -3.75 11.05 -13.74
C LYS A 89 -5.08 11.77 -13.52
N PHE A 90 -5.25 12.41 -12.36
CA PHE A 90 -6.44 13.21 -12.08
C PHE A 90 -6.50 14.45 -12.99
N GLU A 91 -5.40 15.20 -13.10
CA GLU A 91 -5.31 16.40 -13.92
C GLU A 91 -5.65 16.11 -15.39
N ASP A 92 -5.11 15.03 -15.95
CA ASP A 92 -5.42 14.58 -17.31
C ASP A 92 -6.89 14.17 -17.46
N THR A 93 -7.41 13.40 -16.50
CA THR A 93 -8.82 13.00 -16.49
C THR A 93 -9.76 14.21 -16.40
N TYR A 94 -9.35 15.23 -15.64
CA TYR A 94 -10.10 16.47 -15.47
C TYR A 94 -10.06 17.31 -16.76
N PHE A 95 -8.87 17.46 -17.35
CA PHE A 95 -8.67 18.16 -18.62
C PHE A 95 -9.52 17.54 -19.73
N ASN A 96 -9.48 16.21 -19.87
CA ASN A 96 -10.27 15.49 -20.87
C ASN A 96 -11.79 15.69 -20.72
N LYS A 97 -12.28 15.94 -19.50
CA LYS A 97 -13.71 16.14 -19.21
C LYS A 97 -14.15 17.59 -19.30
N HIS A 98 -13.27 18.53 -18.97
CA HIS A 98 -13.64 19.95 -18.78
C HIS A 98 -12.96 20.91 -19.75
N GLY A 99 -11.99 20.44 -20.56
CA GLY A 99 -11.22 21.27 -21.50
C GLY A 99 -10.26 22.26 -20.83
N ARG A 100 -10.01 22.11 -19.53
CA ARG A 100 -9.06 22.93 -18.75
C ARG A 100 -8.45 22.10 -17.63
N TYR A 101 -7.27 22.48 -17.18
CA TYR A 101 -6.69 21.90 -15.97
C TYR A 101 -7.48 22.31 -14.71
N PRO A 102 -7.50 21.46 -13.67
CA PRO A 102 -8.17 21.77 -12.41
C PRO A 102 -7.45 22.93 -11.71
N SER A 103 -8.20 23.80 -11.05
CA SER A 103 -7.62 24.71 -10.06
C SER A 103 -7.21 23.94 -8.80
N GLU A 104 -6.42 24.54 -7.94
CA GLU A 104 -5.99 23.91 -6.68
C GLU A 104 -7.19 23.59 -5.78
N VAL A 105 -8.22 24.45 -5.83
CA VAL A 105 -9.50 24.20 -5.14
C VAL A 105 -10.25 23.03 -5.78
N ASP A 106 -10.25 22.92 -7.11
CA ASP A 106 -10.86 21.77 -7.82
C ASP A 106 -10.17 20.46 -7.40
N THR A 107 -8.84 20.45 -7.27
CA THR A 107 -8.06 19.29 -6.81
C THR A 107 -8.43 18.89 -5.38
N VAL A 108 -8.53 19.85 -4.46
CA VAL A 108 -9.00 19.58 -3.09
C VAL A 108 -10.42 19.01 -3.07
N LEU A 109 -11.34 19.59 -3.84
CA LEU A 109 -12.72 19.10 -3.94
C LEU A 109 -12.77 17.68 -4.53
N TYR A 110 -11.93 17.39 -5.51
CA TYR A 110 -11.79 16.06 -6.07
C TYR A 110 -11.35 15.04 -5.01
N LEU A 111 -10.26 15.33 -4.29
CA LEU A 111 -9.75 14.44 -3.23
C LEU A 111 -10.80 14.20 -2.13
N LEU A 112 -11.49 15.25 -1.71
CA LEU A 112 -12.59 15.13 -0.75
C LEU A 112 -13.77 14.31 -1.28
N SER A 113 -14.06 14.40 -2.58
CA SER A 113 -15.10 13.58 -3.21
C SER A 113 -14.70 12.11 -3.26
N ARG A 114 -13.43 11.80 -3.49
CA ARG A 114 -12.89 10.44 -3.46
C ARG A 114 -12.93 9.86 -2.05
N LEU A 115 -12.50 10.65 -1.07
CA LEU A 115 -12.58 10.26 0.34
C LEU A 115 -14.02 9.98 0.78
N PHE A 116 -14.98 10.81 0.33
CA PHE A 116 -16.39 10.57 0.61
C PHE A 116 -16.90 9.26 -0.02
N ARG A 117 -16.51 8.95 -1.26
CA ARG A 117 -16.89 7.70 -1.94
C ARG A 117 -16.29 6.46 -1.28
N ALA A 118 -15.06 6.59 -0.76
CA ALA A 118 -14.38 5.53 -0.04
C ALA A 118 -14.92 5.31 1.39
N TYR A 119 -16.00 5.97 1.80
CA TYR A 119 -16.54 5.86 3.15
C TYR A 119 -16.84 4.44 3.65
N PRO A 120 -17.47 3.54 2.87
CA PRO A 120 -17.70 2.16 3.30
C PRO A 120 -16.37 1.47 3.67
N ILE A 121 -15.34 1.72 2.85
CA ILE A 121 -13.99 1.19 3.03
C ILE A 121 -13.36 1.76 4.29
N VAL A 122 -13.47 3.07 4.50
CA VAL A 122 -13.02 3.73 5.73
C VAL A 122 -13.58 2.96 6.94
N LYS A 123 -14.90 2.72 7.00
CA LYS A 123 -15.51 1.98 8.11
C LYS A 123 -14.92 0.60 8.32
N VAL A 124 -14.70 -0.15 7.26
CA VAL A 124 -14.14 -1.50 7.33
C VAL A 124 -12.73 -1.45 7.89
N VAL A 125 -11.86 -0.61 7.32
CA VAL A 125 -10.49 -0.40 7.79
C VAL A 125 -10.48 -0.02 9.27
N GLY A 126 -11.30 0.97 9.66
CA GLY A 126 -11.34 1.43 11.05
C GLY A 126 -11.84 0.37 12.02
N LYS A 127 -12.78 -0.50 11.63
CA LYS A 127 -13.18 -1.66 12.44
C LYS A 127 -12.05 -2.68 12.56
N HIS A 128 -11.38 -2.99 11.45
CA HIS A 128 -10.27 -3.94 11.41
C HIS A 128 -9.13 -3.52 12.35
N VAL A 129 -8.82 -2.21 12.42
CA VAL A 129 -7.80 -1.68 13.35
C VAL A 129 -8.31 -1.36 14.77
N GLY A 130 -9.57 -1.72 15.09
CA GLY A 130 -10.16 -1.52 16.41
C GLY A 130 -10.39 -0.06 16.81
N LEU A 131 -10.71 0.83 15.85
CA LEU A 131 -11.02 2.23 16.13
C LEU A 131 -12.50 2.45 16.40
N ASP A 132 -12.80 3.12 17.52
CA ASP A 132 -14.14 3.60 17.82
C ASP A 132 -14.53 4.74 16.88
N TYR A 133 -15.55 4.51 16.05
CA TYR A 133 -16.12 5.48 15.11
C TYR A 133 -16.91 6.58 15.82
N SER A 134 -16.24 7.43 16.60
CA SER A 134 -16.87 8.56 17.32
C SER A 134 -17.01 9.84 16.48
N GLY A 135 -16.94 9.74 15.15
CA GLY A 135 -17.61 10.68 14.25
C GLY A 135 -16.76 11.73 13.53
N SER A 136 -15.44 11.81 13.74
CA SER A 136 -14.60 12.74 12.97
C SER A 136 -13.83 12.03 11.86
N VAL A 137 -14.08 12.42 10.61
CA VAL A 137 -13.37 11.88 9.44
C VAL A 137 -11.88 12.11 9.56
N ILE A 138 -11.54 13.35 9.92
CA ILE A 138 -10.17 13.82 9.98
C ILE A 138 -9.41 12.99 11.02
N LYS A 139 -10.00 12.80 12.21
CA LYS A 139 -9.36 11.97 13.25
C LYS A 139 -9.13 10.53 12.80
N THR A 140 -10.04 9.95 12.03
CA THR A 140 -9.89 8.59 11.50
C THR A 140 -8.77 8.52 10.47
N ILE A 141 -8.81 9.36 9.43
CA ILE A 141 -7.86 9.28 8.30
C ILE A 141 -6.45 9.75 8.66
N THR A 142 -6.29 10.45 9.80
CA THR A 142 -4.98 10.84 10.35
C THR A 142 -4.56 9.95 11.53
N ASN A 143 -5.34 8.92 11.89
CA ASN A 143 -4.99 8.03 12.99
C ASN A 143 -3.80 7.14 12.57
N PRO A 144 -2.71 7.06 13.35
CA PRO A 144 -1.55 6.26 12.97
C PRO A 144 -1.84 4.79 12.67
N LYS A 145 -2.72 4.13 13.45
CA LYS A 145 -3.11 2.73 13.19
C LYS A 145 -3.87 2.59 11.86
N PHE A 146 -4.73 3.56 11.58
CA PHE A 146 -5.46 3.62 10.31
C PHE A 146 -4.52 3.85 9.13
N ARG A 147 -3.52 4.74 9.28
CA ARG A 147 -2.49 4.99 8.25
C ARG A 147 -1.71 3.73 7.93
N VAL A 148 -1.17 3.06 8.95
CA VAL A 148 -0.41 1.82 8.77
C VAL A 148 -1.22 0.78 8.01
N ALA A 149 -2.50 0.59 8.31
CA ALA A 149 -3.33 -0.40 7.63
C ALA A 149 -3.58 -0.15 6.13
N ILE A 150 -3.40 1.08 5.65
CA ILE A 150 -3.69 1.43 4.23
C ILE A 150 -2.48 1.95 3.46
N ASP A 151 -1.42 2.39 4.16
CA ASP A 151 -0.19 2.91 3.57
C ASP A 151 0.94 1.85 3.54
N ASP A 152 0.77 0.74 4.27
CA ASP A 152 1.72 -0.37 4.33
C ASP A 152 1.29 -1.52 3.41
N GLU A 153 1.89 -2.69 3.59
CA GLU A 153 1.42 -3.91 2.94
C GLU A 153 -0.03 -4.16 3.35
N ILE A 154 -0.90 -4.25 2.34
CA ILE A 154 -2.33 -4.44 2.55
C ILE A 154 -2.56 -5.89 2.94
N ASP A 155 -2.94 -6.10 4.20
CA ASP A 155 -3.29 -7.39 4.74
C ASP A 155 -4.42 -8.07 3.94
N ALA A 156 -4.30 -9.39 3.76
CA ALA A 156 -5.25 -10.18 2.97
C ALA A 156 -6.65 -10.24 3.60
N GLU A 157 -6.73 -10.27 4.94
CA GLU A 157 -8.02 -10.25 5.65
C GLU A 157 -8.70 -8.89 5.48
N LEU A 158 -7.93 -7.79 5.56
CA LEU A 158 -8.43 -6.45 5.28
C LEU A 158 -8.95 -6.33 3.84
N ALA A 159 -8.21 -6.85 2.85
CA ALA A 159 -8.63 -6.84 1.46
C ALA A 159 -9.94 -7.61 1.25
N GLU A 160 -10.09 -8.80 1.85
CA GLU A 160 -11.33 -9.58 1.75
C GLU A 160 -12.49 -8.89 2.49
N ALA A 161 -12.25 -8.28 3.66
CA ALA A 161 -13.28 -7.52 4.37
C ALA A 161 -13.78 -6.33 3.53
N VAL A 162 -12.87 -5.61 2.85
CA VAL A 162 -13.23 -4.53 1.93
C VAL A 162 -13.95 -5.07 0.70
N ALA A 163 -13.54 -6.22 0.18
CA ALA A 163 -14.21 -6.87 -0.94
C ALA A 163 -15.66 -7.25 -0.62
N GLN A 164 -15.90 -7.78 0.57
CA GLN A 164 -17.24 -8.15 1.03
C GLN A 164 -18.14 -6.92 1.21
N GLU A 165 -17.62 -5.84 1.81
CA GLU A 165 -18.39 -4.59 1.98
C GLU A 165 -18.72 -3.91 0.64
N THR A 166 -17.77 -3.93 -0.31
CA THR A 166 -17.93 -3.24 -1.60
C THR A 166 -18.59 -4.10 -2.68
N GLY A 167 -18.66 -5.42 -2.48
CA GLY A 167 -19.08 -6.40 -3.48
C GLY A 167 -18.12 -6.54 -4.66
N LYS A 168 -16.86 -6.06 -4.54
CA LYS A 168 -15.90 -5.97 -5.66
C LYS A 168 -14.51 -6.50 -5.30
N ARG A 169 -14.39 -7.84 -5.20
CA ARG A 169 -13.12 -8.54 -4.91
C ARG A 169 -11.94 -8.07 -5.75
N ALA A 170 -12.10 -8.03 -7.08
CA ALA A 170 -11.02 -7.67 -8.00
C ALA A 170 -10.44 -6.25 -7.79
N SER A 171 -11.21 -5.34 -7.20
CA SER A 171 -10.78 -3.94 -6.98
C SER A 171 -10.53 -3.60 -5.51
N ALA A 172 -10.60 -4.57 -4.59
CA ALA A 172 -10.57 -4.27 -3.16
C ALA A 172 -9.27 -3.57 -2.74
N VAL A 173 -8.13 -4.12 -3.17
CA VAL A 173 -6.80 -3.54 -2.96
C VAL A 173 -6.70 -2.17 -3.61
N GLU A 174 -7.10 -2.02 -4.88
CA GLU A 174 -7.08 -0.73 -5.59
C GLU A 174 -7.91 0.35 -4.87
N ASN A 175 -9.06 -0.02 -4.30
CA ASN A 175 -9.89 0.93 -3.57
C ASN A 175 -9.27 1.34 -2.23
N ILE A 176 -8.51 0.45 -1.56
CA ILE A 176 -7.73 0.77 -0.36
C ILE A 176 -6.60 1.73 -0.73
N VAL A 177 -5.88 1.47 -1.83
CA VAL A 177 -4.84 2.36 -2.36
C VAL A 177 -5.43 3.73 -2.72
N GLU A 178 -6.59 3.79 -3.40
CA GLU A 178 -7.25 5.06 -3.70
C GLU A 178 -7.64 5.83 -2.42
N LEU A 179 -8.04 5.12 -1.35
CA LEU A 179 -8.29 5.72 -0.04
C LEU A 179 -7.00 6.28 0.59
N SER A 180 -5.89 5.53 0.55
CA SER A 180 -4.58 6.00 1.01
C SER A 180 -4.19 7.29 0.30
N LEU A 181 -4.17 7.28 -1.04
CA LEU A 181 -3.77 8.41 -1.88
C LEU A 181 -4.69 9.62 -1.68
N SER A 182 -6.01 9.41 -1.73
CA SER A 182 -6.97 10.52 -1.58
C SER A 182 -6.94 11.16 -0.20
N SER A 183 -6.53 10.42 0.84
CA SER A 183 -6.39 10.95 2.20
C SER A 183 -5.03 11.59 2.48
N SER A 184 -3.93 11.04 1.92
CA SER A 184 -2.57 11.59 2.08
C SER A 184 -2.35 12.89 1.30
N LEU A 185 -3.00 13.02 0.14
CA LEU A 185 -2.85 14.19 -0.74
C LEU A 185 -3.65 15.41 -0.27
N LEU A 186 -4.46 15.33 0.79
CA LEU A 186 -5.22 16.47 1.28
C LEU A 186 -4.30 17.49 1.98
N PRO A 187 -4.23 18.76 1.50
CA PRO A 187 -3.43 19.78 2.14
C PRO A 187 -3.88 20.03 3.60
N PRO A 188 -2.98 20.25 4.56
CA PRO A 188 -3.34 20.48 5.97
C PRO A 188 -4.33 21.64 6.18
N GLN A 189 -4.24 22.67 5.35
CA GLN A 189 -5.14 23.82 5.35
C GLN A 189 -6.58 23.40 5.00
N SER A 190 -6.76 22.46 4.07
CA SER A 190 -8.09 21.97 3.68
C SER A 190 -8.77 21.25 4.85
N LEU A 191 -8.01 20.43 5.59
CA LEU A 191 -8.46 19.75 6.80
C LEU A 191 -8.86 20.75 7.89
N SER A 192 -8.11 21.84 8.02
CA SER A 192 -8.41 22.92 8.96
C SER A 192 -9.73 23.62 8.62
N VAL A 193 -10.04 23.84 7.33
CA VAL A 193 -11.29 24.47 6.88
C VAL A 193 -12.50 23.55 7.07
N ILE A 194 -12.37 22.25 6.82
CA ILE A 194 -13.44 21.26 7.04
C ILE A 194 -13.84 21.21 8.53
N GLY A 195 -12.86 21.38 9.42
CA GLY A 195 -13.06 21.44 10.86
C GLY A 195 -13.03 20.06 11.51
N LYS A 196 -12.42 20.00 12.71
CA LYS A 196 -12.13 18.74 13.43
C LYS A 196 -13.35 17.89 13.81
N LYS A 197 -14.56 18.46 13.75
CA LYS A 197 -15.83 17.79 14.09
C LYS A 197 -16.62 17.34 12.85
N ALA A 198 -16.10 17.57 11.65
CA ALA A 198 -16.80 17.14 10.45
C ALA A 198 -16.95 15.62 10.43
N THR A 199 -18.19 15.19 10.21
CA THR A 199 -18.53 13.79 9.97
C THR A 199 -18.46 13.47 8.49
N LEU A 200 -18.37 12.19 8.14
CA LEU A 200 -18.33 11.72 6.74
C LEU A 200 -19.60 12.12 5.98
N ARG A 201 -20.76 12.10 6.66
CA ARG A 201 -22.03 12.65 6.11
C ARG A 201 -21.92 14.17 5.87
N GLY A 202 -21.21 14.88 6.74
CA GLY A 202 -20.92 16.31 6.60
C GLY A 202 -20.10 16.62 5.36
N ILE A 203 -19.13 15.79 4.98
CA ILE A 203 -18.31 16.03 3.77
C ILE A 203 -19.17 16.10 2.51
N LYS A 204 -20.15 15.21 2.34
CA LYS A 204 -21.07 15.26 1.18
C LYS A 204 -21.81 16.59 1.08
N ALA A 205 -22.28 17.09 2.22
CA ALA A 205 -22.98 18.37 2.29
C ALA A 205 -22.03 19.54 1.98
N LEU A 206 -20.79 19.49 2.50
CA LEU A 206 -19.76 20.50 2.23
C LEU A 206 -19.39 20.58 0.75
N LEU A 207 -19.28 19.45 0.06
CA LEU A 207 -18.97 19.40 -1.38
C LEU A 207 -20.04 20.10 -2.24
N SER A 208 -21.28 20.20 -1.75
CA SER A 208 -22.37 20.89 -2.45
C SER A 208 -22.57 22.34 -1.97
N ASP A 209 -21.91 22.74 -0.90
CA ASP A 209 -22.09 24.05 -0.28
C ASP A 209 -21.16 25.10 -0.91
N LYS A 210 -21.75 26.06 -1.63
CA LYS A 210 -21.04 27.19 -2.23
C LYS A 210 -20.30 28.03 -1.19
N LYS A 211 -20.79 28.12 0.06
CA LYS A 211 -20.11 28.85 1.15
C LYS A 211 -18.83 28.13 1.55
N PHE A 212 -18.87 26.80 1.67
CA PHE A 212 -17.68 25.99 1.93
C PHE A 212 -16.62 26.17 0.81
N ILE A 213 -17.01 26.05 -0.46
CA ILE A 213 -16.10 26.26 -1.58
C ILE A 213 -15.47 27.67 -1.52
N SER A 214 -16.27 28.68 -1.19
CA SER A 214 -15.78 30.06 -1.05
C SER A 214 -14.78 30.23 0.11
N ARG A 215 -14.88 29.41 1.17
CA ARG A 215 -13.91 29.38 2.28
C ARG A 215 -12.59 28.69 1.92
N LEU A 216 -12.56 27.86 0.87
CA LEU A 216 -11.33 27.23 0.38
C LEU A 216 -10.52 28.17 -0.50
N LYS A 217 -11.18 29.05 -1.27
CA LYS A 217 -10.51 29.97 -2.22
C LYS A 217 -9.35 30.78 -1.65
N PRO A 218 -9.44 31.37 -0.43
CA PRO A 218 -8.31 32.12 0.14
C PRO A 218 -7.04 31.29 0.36
N TYR A 219 -7.14 29.96 0.41
CA TYR A 219 -6.02 29.05 0.62
C TYR A 219 -5.45 28.48 -0.70
N ALA A 220 -5.96 28.90 -1.86
CA ALA A 220 -5.53 28.36 -3.17
C ALA A 220 -4.02 28.39 -3.36
N GLY A 221 -3.35 29.50 -3.00
CA GLY A 221 -1.87 29.58 -3.08
C GLY A 221 -1.15 28.58 -2.18
N GLN A 222 -1.69 28.27 -0.99
CA GLN A 222 -1.11 27.25 -0.09
C GLN A 222 -1.35 25.84 -0.61
N PHE A 223 -2.50 25.59 -1.23
CA PHE A 223 -2.77 24.33 -1.91
C PHE A 223 -1.84 24.12 -3.10
N GLY A 224 -1.62 25.16 -3.91
CA GLY A 224 -0.70 25.11 -5.05
C GLY A 224 0.73 24.79 -4.60
N ALA A 225 1.23 25.51 -3.61
CA ALA A 225 2.56 25.22 -3.03
C ALA A 225 2.68 23.80 -2.48
N TYR A 226 1.61 23.27 -1.87
CA TYR A 226 1.58 21.88 -1.40
C TYR A 226 1.66 20.88 -2.55
N PHE A 227 0.81 21.01 -3.57
CA PHE A 227 0.81 20.10 -4.72
C PHE A 227 2.09 20.20 -5.56
N ASP A 228 2.65 21.40 -5.71
CA ASP A 228 3.96 21.60 -6.35
C ASP A 228 5.08 20.90 -5.59
N ARG A 229 5.03 20.94 -4.25
CA ARG A 229 5.99 20.20 -3.42
C ARG A 229 5.84 18.70 -3.64
N VAL A 230 4.62 18.17 -3.62
CA VAL A 230 4.36 16.75 -3.88
C VAL A 230 4.90 16.34 -5.25
N ARG A 231 4.64 17.13 -6.31
CA ARG A 231 5.18 16.88 -7.66
C ARG A 231 6.71 16.87 -7.68
N LYS A 232 7.35 17.86 -7.08
CA LYS A 232 8.82 17.94 -7.00
C LYS A 232 9.43 16.79 -6.20
N GLU A 233 8.77 16.35 -5.14
CA GLU A 233 9.21 15.20 -4.36
C GLU A 233 9.02 13.90 -5.15
N ALA A 234 7.95 13.77 -5.93
CA ALA A 234 7.71 12.62 -6.81
C ALA A 234 8.68 12.54 -7.99
N GLU A 235 9.07 13.67 -8.59
CA GLU A 235 10.06 13.72 -9.68
C GLU A 235 11.49 13.42 -9.22
N ARG A 236 11.78 13.69 -7.94
CA ARG A 236 13.08 13.40 -7.31
C ARG A 236 13.17 11.98 -6.75
N ALA A 237 12.03 11.32 -6.57
CA ALA A 237 11.92 9.97 -6.04
C ALA A 237 12.11 8.94 -7.16
#